data_AF-B0CAC7-F1
#
_entry.id   AF-B0CAC7-F1
#
_cell.length_a   1.000
_cell.length_b   1.000
_cell.length_c   1.000
_cell.angle_alpha   90.00
_cell.angle_beta   90.00
_cell.angle_gamma   90.00
#
_symmetry.space_group_name_H-M   'P 1'
#
loop_
_entity.id
_entity.type
_entity.pdbx_description
1 polymer ?
#
loop_
_entity_poly.entity_id
_entity_poly.type
_entity_poly.pdbx_seq_one_letter_code
_entity_poly.pdbx_strand_id
1 'polypeptide(L)'
;MAATTASAGESSESSSPTPERAAVAATSSNAASSTGFLQGTKEELEKVVWPDRQQLISESIAVFLMVSLSAFIFSFIDNLFRWVSTLVFG
;
A
#
# COMPACT_ATOMS: atom_id res chain seq x y z
N MET A 1 65.95 -45.37 -12.70
CA MET A 1 66.49 -45.20 -11.33
C MET A 1 67.24 -43.88 -11.30
N ALA A 2 66.86 -42.97 -10.40
CA ALA A 2 67.56 -41.74 -9.99
C ALA A 2 67.86 -40.70 -11.10
N ALA A 3 67.90 -39.39 -10.88
CA ALA A 3 67.51 -38.45 -9.83
C ALA A 3 67.88 -37.05 -10.39
N THR A 4 67.46 -35.98 -9.71
CA THR A 4 68.17 -34.68 -9.59
C THR A 4 68.04 -33.69 -10.77
N THR A 5 67.28 -32.59 -10.57
CA THR A 5 67.77 -31.20 -10.30
C THR A 5 67.91 -30.40 -11.62
N ALA A 6 67.60 -29.13 -11.79
CA ALA A 6 67.35 -27.94 -10.97
C ALA A 6 66.39 -27.02 -11.79
N SER A 7 65.37 -26.38 -11.22
CA SER A 7 65.38 -25.07 -10.54
C SER A 7 66.10 -23.94 -11.28
N ALA A 8 65.31 -23.03 -11.88
CA ALA A 8 65.47 -21.57 -11.91
C ALA A 8 64.47 -21.04 -12.96
N GLY A 9 63.55 -20.13 -12.69
CA GLY A 9 63.15 -19.41 -11.51
C GLY A 9 61.95 -18.58 -11.95
N GLU A 10 61.05 -18.25 -11.03
CA GLU A 10 60.20 -17.07 -11.20
C GLU A 10 59.88 -16.56 -9.81
N SER A 11 60.56 -15.48 -9.48
CA SER A 11 60.40 -14.64 -8.31
C SER A 11 59.11 -13.83 -8.41
N SER A 12 58.50 -13.61 -7.24
CA SER A 12 57.68 -12.44 -6.90
C SER A 12 56.27 -12.43 -7.54
N GLU A 13 55.18 -12.03 -6.89
CA GLU A 13 55.00 -11.15 -5.74
C GLU A 13 53.54 -11.30 -5.25
N SER A 14 53.35 -11.10 -3.95
CA SER A 14 52.23 -10.36 -3.34
C SER A 14 50.79 -10.87 -3.45
N SER A 15 50.36 -11.43 -2.32
CA SER A 15 49.26 -10.91 -1.50
C SER A 15 47.97 -10.48 -2.20
N SER A 16 46.90 -11.24 -2.04
CA SER A 16 45.55 -10.68 -1.82
C SER A 16 44.62 -11.71 -1.16
N PRO A 17 43.86 -11.31 -0.13
CA PRO A 17 43.09 -12.21 0.72
C PRO A 17 41.65 -12.43 0.22
N THR A 18 41.15 -13.61 0.58
CA THR A 18 39.78 -13.91 1.05
C THR A 18 38.61 -14.04 0.05
N PRO A 19 37.98 -15.23 0.01
CA PRO A 19 36.76 -15.55 -0.72
C PRO A 19 35.51 -15.28 0.13
N GLU A 20 35.01 -14.05 0.24
CA GLU A 20 33.82 -13.80 1.09
C GLU A 20 33.07 -12.49 0.76
N ARG A 21 32.68 -12.26 -0.50
CA ARG A 21 31.85 -11.08 -0.84
C ARG A 21 30.76 -11.31 -1.89
N ALA A 22 30.46 -12.56 -2.23
CA ALA A 22 29.46 -12.87 -3.26
C ALA A 22 28.07 -13.21 -2.70
N ALA A 23 27.90 -13.45 -1.39
CA ALA A 23 26.67 -14.04 -0.84
C ALA A 23 25.72 -13.07 -0.09
N VAL A 24 26.07 -11.80 0.10
CA VAL A 24 25.26 -10.84 0.91
C VAL A 24 24.58 -9.73 0.10
N ALA A 25 24.56 -9.82 -1.23
CA ALA A 25 23.94 -8.80 -2.09
C ALA A 25 22.46 -9.06 -2.47
N ALA A 26 21.78 -10.01 -1.81
CA ALA A 26 20.45 -10.47 -2.21
C ALA A 26 19.26 -9.94 -1.37
N THR A 27 19.45 -8.90 -0.54
CA THR A 27 18.35 -8.33 0.29
C THR A 27 17.99 -6.88 -0.07
N SER A 28 18.70 -6.19 -0.96
CA SER A 28 18.37 -4.80 -1.35
C SER A 28 17.58 -4.64 -2.65
N SER A 29 17.18 -5.71 -3.32
CA SER A 29 16.40 -5.62 -4.58
C SER A 29 14.88 -5.49 -4.37
N ASN A 30 14.36 -5.69 -3.14
CA ASN A 30 12.93 -5.60 -2.84
C ASN A 30 12.40 -4.14 -2.84
N ALA A 31 13.28 -3.18 -2.60
CA ALA A 31 12.95 -1.75 -2.66
C ALA A 31 12.83 -1.23 -4.11
N ALA A 32 13.57 -1.84 -5.05
CA ALA A 32 13.55 -1.50 -6.47
C ALA A 32 12.43 -2.22 -7.24
N SER A 33 11.95 -3.38 -6.77
CA SER A 33 10.80 -4.07 -7.35
C SER A 33 9.47 -3.38 -7.00
N SER A 34 9.34 -2.88 -5.76
CA SER A 34 8.12 -2.24 -5.27
C SER A 34 7.72 -0.97 -6.02
N THR A 35 8.71 -0.20 -6.52
CA THR A 35 8.46 1.00 -7.34
C THR A 35 7.91 0.64 -8.73
N GLY A 36 8.34 -0.48 -9.32
CA GLY A 36 7.82 -0.99 -10.60
C GLY A 36 6.35 -1.43 -10.53
N PHE A 37 5.94 -2.06 -9.42
CA PHE A 37 4.53 -2.44 -9.20
C PHE A 37 3.60 -1.24 -9.00
N LEU A 38 4.05 -0.20 -8.30
CA LEU A 38 3.30 1.05 -8.15
C LEU A 38 3.13 1.76 -9.50
N GLN A 39 4.15 1.70 -10.36
CA GLN A 39 4.10 2.28 -11.70
C GLN A 39 3.06 1.56 -12.58
N GLY A 40 3.09 0.22 -12.61
CA GLY A 40 2.09 -0.57 -13.35
C GLY A 40 0.67 -0.45 -12.78
N THR A 41 0.51 -0.33 -11.46
CA THR A 41 -0.80 -0.10 -10.83
C THR A 41 -1.37 1.26 -11.23
N LYS A 42 -0.54 2.32 -11.28
CA LYS A 42 -0.96 3.64 -11.78
C LYS A 42 -1.43 3.55 -13.24
N GLU A 43 -0.71 2.80 -14.07
CA GLU A 43 -0.98 2.66 -15.51
C GLU A 43 -2.32 1.94 -15.79
N GLU A 44 -2.72 1.00 -14.93
CA GLU A 44 -4.05 0.36 -14.99
C GLU A 44 -5.15 1.21 -14.34
N LEU A 45 -4.82 1.97 -13.28
CA LEU A 45 -5.77 2.87 -12.61
C LEU A 45 -6.16 4.06 -13.50
N GLU A 46 -5.27 4.46 -14.42
CA GLU A 46 -5.52 5.52 -15.41
C GLU A 46 -6.52 5.08 -16.50
N LYS A 47 -6.66 3.77 -16.73
CA LYS A 47 -7.69 3.21 -17.62
C LYS A 47 -9.07 3.17 -16.97
N VAL A 48 -9.13 3.28 -15.64
CA VAL A 48 -10.40 3.42 -14.94
C VAL A 48 -10.87 4.85 -15.16
N VAL A 49 -12.02 5.00 -15.80
CA VAL A 49 -12.71 6.29 -15.89
C VAL A 49 -13.06 6.69 -14.46
N TRP A 50 -12.18 7.48 -13.83
CA TRP A 50 -12.38 7.87 -12.45
C TRP A 50 -13.59 8.80 -12.43
N PRO A 51 -14.67 8.37 -11.77
CA PRO A 51 -15.99 8.91 -11.96
C PRO A 51 -16.04 10.41 -11.69
N ASP A 52 -16.90 11.10 -12.42
CA ASP A 52 -17.11 12.53 -12.23
C ASP A 52 -17.63 12.80 -10.81
N ARG A 53 -16.97 13.72 -10.11
CA ARG A 53 -17.26 14.01 -8.70
C ARG A 53 -18.69 14.51 -8.53
N GLN A 54 -19.23 15.23 -9.51
CA GLN A 54 -20.58 15.78 -9.43
C GLN A 54 -21.62 14.66 -9.57
N GLN A 55 -21.35 13.61 -10.36
CA GLN A 55 -22.20 12.41 -10.38
C GLN A 55 -22.21 11.70 -9.03
N LEU A 56 -21.03 11.46 -8.44
CA LEU A 56 -20.94 10.82 -7.12
C LEU A 56 -21.66 11.62 -6.03
N ILE A 57 -21.52 12.94 -6.05
CA ILE A 57 -22.18 13.82 -5.07
C ILE A 57 -23.69 13.81 -5.28
N SER A 58 -24.17 13.85 -6.53
CA SER A 58 -25.61 13.82 -6.84
C SER A 58 -26.25 12.51 -6.39
N GLU A 59 -25.59 11.38 -6.62
CA GLU A 59 -26.05 10.07 -6.18
C GLU A 59 -26.02 9.94 -4.66
N SER A 60 -24.93 10.41 -4.02
CA SER A 60 -24.80 10.39 -2.56
C SER A 60 -25.88 11.24 -1.88
N ILE A 61 -26.22 12.41 -2.44
CA ILE A 61 -27.31 13.27 -1.95
C ILE A 61 -28.65 12.56 -2.11
N ALA A 62 -28.93 11.93 -3.24
CA ALA A 62 -30.18 11.21 -3.45
C ALA A 62 -30.38 10.11 -2.39
N VAL A 63 -29.35 9.30 -2.13
CA VAL A 63 -29.38 8.26 -1.09
C VAL A 63 -29.49 8.88 0.30
N PHE A 64 -28.71 9.92 0.59
CA PHE A 64 -28.76 10.63 1.86
C PHE A 64 -30.14 11.19 2.16
N LEU A 65 -30.83 11.75 1.16
CA LEU A 65 -32.19 12.25 1.29
C LEU A 65 -33.20 11.14 1.58
N MET A 66 -33.10 10.00 0.89
CA MET A 66 -33.96 8.84 1.13
C MET A 66 -33.82 8.29 2.56
N VAL A 67 -32.58 8.16 3.03
CA VAL A 67 -32.28 7.69 4.39
C VAL A 67 -32.67 8.72 5.44
N SER A 68 -32.34 9.99 5.22
CA SER A 68 -32.65 11.09 6.15
C SER A 68 -34.14 11.28 6.33
N LEU A 69 -34.96 11.11 5.28
CA LEU A 69 -36.40 11.22 5.38
C LEU A 69 -36.99 10.16 6.33
N SER A 70 -36.48 8.92 6.26
CA SER A 70 -36.89 7.85 7.17
C SER A 70 -36.46 8.15 8.60
N ALA A 71 -35.20 8.54 8.80
CA ALA A 71 -34.67 8.90 10.12
C ALA A 71 -35.39 10.11 10.74
N PHE A 72 -35.77 11.09 9.90
CA PHE A 72 -36.46 12.29 10.33
C PHE A 72 -37.85 11.98 10.88
N ILE A 73 -38.63 11.12 10.23
CA ILE A 73 -39.98 10.77 10.70
C ILE A 73 -39.91 10.09 12.07
N PHE A 74 -39.03 9.10 12.23
CA PHE A 74 -38.85 8.44 13.53
C PHE A 74 -38.40 9.44 14.60
N SER A 75 -37.35 10.21 14.33
CA SER A 75 -36.83 11.21 15.27
C SER A 75 -37.88 12.27 15.64
N PHE A 76 -38.72 12.69 14.69
CA PHE A 76 -39.76 13.67 14.92
C PHE A 76 -40.84 13.13 15.86
N ILE A 77 -41.31 11.91 15.61
CA ILE A 77 -42.32 11.25 16.42
C ILE A 77 -41.78 11.01 17.84
N ASP A 78 -40.58 10.45 17.96
CA ASP A 78 -39.94 10.19 19.26
C ASP A 78 -39.77 11.48 20.08
N ASN A 79 -39.34 12.56 19.43
CA ASN A 79 -39.16 13.85 20.09
C ASN A 79 -40.49 14.49 20.48
N LEU A 80 -41.52 14.36 19.62
CA LEU A 80 -42.85 14.86 19.91
C LEU A 80 -43.46 14.16 21.12
N PHE A 81 -43.35 12.83 21.22
CA PHE A 81 -43.85 12.08 22.38
C PHE A 81 -43.12 12.45 23.67
N ARG A 82 -41.79 12.64 23.61
CA ARG A 82 -41.03 13.13 24.76
C ARG A 82 -41.54 14.50 25.23
N TRP A 83 -41.73 15.43 24.31
CA TRP A 83 -42.24 16.77 24.61
C TRP A 83 -43.66 16.73 25.19
N VAL A 84 -44.57 15.95 24.58
CA VAL A 84 -45.94 15.79 25.09
C VAL A 84 -45.93 15.15 26.48
N SER A 85 -45.11 14.12 26.71
CA SER A 85 -45.03 13.48 28.02
C SER A 85 -44.58 14.44 29.12
N THR A 86 -43.67 15.37 28.83
CA THR A 86 -43.26 16.39 29.79
C THR A 86 -44.33 17.43 30.07
N LEU A 87 -45.29 17.64 29.15
CA LEU A 87 -46.42 18.54 29.40
C LEU A 87 -47.54 17.87 30.21
N VAL A 88 -47.69 16.55 30.08
CA VAL A 88 -48.75 15.79 30.75
C VAL A 88 -48.31 15.31 32.15
N PHE A 89 -47.04 14.94 32.31
CA PHE A 89 -46.50 14.35 33.54
C PHE A 89 -45.40 15.18 34.21
N GLY A 90 -45.02 16.31 33.62
CA GLY A 90 -44.16 17.31 34.26
C GLY A 90 -45.00 18.35 34.99
#